data_AF-A0A1V0UMZ8-F1
#
_entry.id   AF-A0A1V0UMZ8-F1
#
_cell.length_a   1.000
_cell.length_b   1.000
_cell.length_c   1.000
_cell.angle_alpha   90.00
_cell.angle_beta   90.00
_cell.angle_gamma   90.00
#
_symmetry.space_group_name_H-M   'P 1'
#
loop_
_entity.id
_entity.type
_entity.pdbx_description
1 polymer ?
#
loop_
_entity_poly.entity_id
_entity_poly.type
_entity_poly.pdbx_seq_one_letter_code
_entity_poly.pdbx_strand_id
1 'polypeptide(L)'
;MLYAADPVVAERARRLAYHGLAQSSGLSAARNAAGGGPDAAGEAPDAAAGDRGAEADANGGGPDGTGTGPTSPRTAPGAPAPQPGATGARVPSRWWDLDVRDFGRRVIGNDLTAAIGSVQLRRLEAIVDRRGEVAAAYDRLLSPLAGVRLPPPLPPDHTTSYYFYWVRLDPRIRDAVASDLLGRGVYTTFRYPPLHRVPAYGHHGPPLPHTESAAEATLLLPLHQGLSDADVATVAAEFRASVEARTPARPTGLPKEGVPA
;
A
#
# COMPACT_ATOMS: atom_id res chain seq x y z
N MET A 1 19.41 12.36 2.64
CA MET A 1 20.70 12.25 3.34
C MET A 1 20.38 11.73 4.74
N LEU A 2 20.69 10.48 5.06
CA LEU A 2 20.41 9.86 6.37
C LEU A 2 21.55 10.23 7.33
N TYR A 3 21.26 10.93 8.41
CA TYR A 3 22.18 11.11 9.52
C TYR A 3 21.88 10.06 10.59
N ALA A 4 22.76 9.10 10.75
CA ALA A 4 22.76 8.17 11.88
C ALA A 4 23.92 8.54 12.81
N ALA A 5 23.61 8.85 14.06
CA ALA A 5 24.59 9.23 15.09
C ALA A 5 25.49 8.04 15.47
N ASP A 6 25.00 6.82 15.30
CA ASP A 6 25.75 5.59 15.51
C ASP A 6 26.52 5.22 14.21
N PRO A 7 27.86 5.16 14.25
CA PRO A 7 28.68 4.86 13.08
C PRO A 7 28.45 3.44 12.52
N VAL A 8 28.08 2.46 13.36
CA VAL A 8 27.79 1.08 12.94
C VAL A 8 26.44 1.01 12.21
N VAL A 9 25.44 1.74 12.71
CA VAL A 9 24.13 1.84 12.05
C VAL A 9 24.23 2.64 10.75
N ALA A 10 25.02 3.72 10.73
CA ALA A 10 25.29 4.52 9.54
C ALA A 10 25.98 3.68 8.45
N GLU A 11 26.93 2.84 8.83
CA GLU A 11 27.65 1.96 7.91
C GLU A 11 26.73 0.85 7.36
N ARG A 12 25.95 0.20 8.24
CA ARG A 12 24.96 -0.81 7.83
C ARG A 12 23.90 -0.21 6.90
N ALA A 13 23.41 0.99 7.19
CA ALA A 13 22.45 1.70 6.35
C ALA A 13 23.05 2.09 4.99
N ARG A 14 24.31 2.56 4.95
CA ARG A 14 25.03 2.85 3.69
C ARG A 14 25.21 1.58 2.86
N ARG A 15 25.63 0.48 3.48
CA ARG A 15 25.80 -0.82 2.80
C ARG A 15 24.49 -1.34 2.22
N LEU A 16 23.38 -1.19 2.94
CA LEU A 16 22.05 -1.60 2.45
C LEU A 16 21.48 -0.65 1.39
N ALA A 17 21.74 0.66 1.50
CA ALA A 17 21.20 1.66 0.59
C ALA A 17 21.93 1.75 -0.76
N TYR A 18 23.24 1.47 -0.79
CA TYR A 18 24.04 1.51 -2.01
C TYR A 18 24.30 0.13 -2.64
N HIS A 19 24.31 -0.95 -1.85
CA HIS A 19 24.66 -2.30 -2.32
C HIS A 19 23.52 -3.32 -2.16
N GLY A 20 22.27 -2.85 -2.09
CA GLY A 20 21.04 -3.67 -2.16
C GLY A 20 21.22 -5.13 -1.74
N LEU A 21 20.98 -5.44 -0.47
CA LEU A 21 20.92 -6.82 0.05
C LEU A 21 22.09 -7.73 -0.35
N ALA A 22 23.37 -7.34 -0.22
CA ALA A 22 24.51 -8.25 -0.41
C ALA A 22 24.34 -9.22 -1.59
N GLN A 23 23.81 -8.73 -2.71
CA GLN A 23 23.80 -9.51 -3.94
C GLN A 23 25.20 -9.43 -4.53
N SER A 24 25.67 -10.55 -5.07
CA SER A 24 26.91 -10.59 -5.82
C SER A 24 26.92 -9.42 -6.81
N SER A 25 27.98 -8.60 -6.78
CA SER A 25 28.08 -7.38 -7.59
C SER A 25 27.65 -7.60 -9.05
N GLY A 26 27.20 -6.57 -9.77
CA GLY A 26 26.80 -6.70 -11.19
C GLY A 26 27.87 -7.33 -12.11
N LEU A 27 29.13 -7.43 -11.64
CA LEU A 27 30.21 -8.19 -12.27
C LEU A 27 29.94 -9.70 -12.32
N SER A 28 29.23 -10.25 -11.34
CA SER A 28 28.87 -11.68 -11.27
C SER A 28 27.83 -12.05 -12.33
N ALA A 29 26.84 -11.18 -12.55
CA ALA A 29 25.87 -11.35 -13.64
C ALA A 29 26.52 -11.17 -15.02
N ALA A 30 27.46 -10.22 -15.15
CA ALA A 30 28.22 -10.01 -16.38
C ALA A 30 29.16 -11.18 -16.72
N ARG A 31 29.83 -11.80 -15.71
CA ARG A 31 30.65 -13.02 -15.89
C ARG A 31 29.82 -14.19 -16.43
N ASN A 32 28.62 -14.38 -15.88
CA ASN A 32 27.71 -15.45 -16.30
C ASN A 32 27.17 -15.21 -17.71
N ALA A 33 26.88 -13.97 -18.09
CA ALA A 33 26.45 -13.61 -19.45
C ALA A 33 27.57 -13.68 -20.50
N ALA A 34 28.84 -13.50 -20.08
CA ALA A 34 30.02 -13.57 -20.93
C ALA A 34 30.62 -14.99 -21.07
N GLY A 35 29.98 -16.03 -20.51
CA GLY A 35 30.41 -17.43 -20.67
C GLY A 35 31.54 -17.87 -19.73
N GLY A 36 31.86 -17.11 -18.68
CA GLY A 36 32.84 -17.53 -17.67
C GLY A 36 32.21 -18.45 -16.64
N GLY A 37 32.53 -19.74 -16.67
CA GLY A 37 32.09 -20.72 -15.68
C GLY A 37 32.53 -20.38 -14.24
N PRO A 38 31.90 -20.99 -13.22
CA PRO A 38 32.20 -20.71 -11.83
C PRO A 38 33.55 -21.33 -11.43
N ASP A 39 34.54 -20.47 -11.14
CA ASP A 39 35.75 -20.89 -10.41
C ASP A 39 35.43 -21.04 -8.92
N ALA A 40 35.84 -22.18 -8.39
CA ALA A 40 35.64 -22.63 -7.03
C ALA A 40 36.33 -21.74 -5.98
N ALA A 41 35.55 -21.22 -5.03
CA ALA A 41 36.01 -20.92 -3.68
C ALA A 41 34.86 -21.17 -2.69
N GLY A 42 34.95 -22.35 -2.06
CA GLY A 42 34.23 -22.90 -0.90
C GLY A 42 33.02 -22.17 -0.29
N GLU A 43 31.87 -22.82 -0.37
CA GLU A 43 31.21 -23.42 0.81
C GLU A 43 30.22 -24.49 0.31
N ALA A 44 30.34 -25.70 0.84
CA ALA A 44 29.59 -26.87 0.38
C ALA A 44 28.10 -26.78 0.75
N PRO A 45 27.23 -27.33 -0.10
CA PRO A 45 26.17 -28.18 0.43
C PRO A 45 26.23 -29.59 -0.15
N ASP A 46 25.62 -30.47 0.64
CA ASP A 46 25.67 -31.92 0.70
C ASP A 46 25.39 -32.68 -0.63
N ALA A 47 25.92 -33.89 -0.67
CA ALA A 47 25.97 -34.79 -1.82
C ALA A 47 24.61 -35.40 -2.22
N ALA A 48 24.41 -35.58 -3.53
CA ALA A 48 23.69 -36.74 -4.08
C ALA A 48 24.04 -36.94 -5.57
N ALA A 49 24.43 -38.17 -5.90
CA ALA A 49 24.99 -38.61 -7.16
C ALA A 49 23.96 -39.04 -8.22
N GLY A 50 24.42 -39.01 -9.48
CA GLY A 50 24.05 -39.94 -10.53
C GLY A 50 23.50 -39.27 -11.79
N ASP A 51 23.81 -39.67 -13.02
CA ASP A 51 24.74 -40.62 -13.63
C ASP A 51 24.45 -40.54 -15.14
N ARG A 52 25.49 -40.57 -16.00
CA ARG A 52 25.54 -40.94 -17.45
C ARG A 52 24.45 -40.40 -18.43
N GLY A 53 24.75 -40.02 -19.68
CA GLY A 53 25.92 -40.13 -20.54
C GLY A 53 25.47 -39.95 -22.02
N ALA A 54 26.44 -39.70 -22.92
CA ALA A 54 26.47 -40.03 -24.38
C ALA A 54 25.33 -39.49 -25.28
N GLU A 55 25.42 -39.20 -26.57
CA GLU A 55 26.38 -39.32 -27.67
C GLU A 55 25.74 -38.45 -28.80
N ALA A 56 26.47 -37.55 -29.46
CA ALA A 56 27.20 -37.75 -30.72
C ALA A 56 26.33 -37.77 -32.00
N ASP A 57 27.00 -37.33 -33.08
CA ASP A 57 26.68 -37.43 -34.51
C ASP A 57 26.02 -36.22 -35.18
N ALA A 58 26.36 -35.81 -36.40
CA ALA A 58 27.59 -35.78 -37.21
C ALA A 58 27.13 -35.32 -38.63
N ASN A 59 28.05 -34.67 -39.36
CA ASN A 59 28.03 -34.41 -40.81
C ASN A 59 26.99 -33.42 -41.37
N GLY A 60 27.31 -32.58 -42.35
CA GLY A 60 28.51 -32.42 -43.18
C GLY A 60 28.11 -31.75 -44.51
N GLY A 61 29.07 -31.05 -45.15
CA GLY A 61 29.00 -30.69 -46.59
C GLY A 61 28.88 -29.20 -46.91
N GLY A 62 29.98 -28.57 -47.39
CA GLY A 62 29.98 -27.28 -48.11
C GLY A 62 29.75 -27.49 -49.63
N PRO A 63 30.31 -26.66 -50.52
CA PRO A 63 30.62 -25.22 -50.45
C PRO A 63 30.14 -24.45 -51.73
N ASP A 64 30.59 -23.20 -51.85
CA ASP A 64 30.73 -22.36 -53.07
C ASP A 64 29.58 -21.45 -53.56
N GLY A 65 29.96 -20.20 -53.91
CA GLY A 65 29.22 -19.39 -54.88
C GLY A 65 29.09 -17.88 -54.63
N THR A 66 30.19 -17.15 -54.83
CA THR A 66 30.34 -15.75 -55.29
C THR A 66 29.11 -14.87 -55.61
N GLY A 67 29.14 -13.57 -55.23
CA GLY A 67 28.63 -12.50 -56.10
C GLY A 67 27.91 -11.28 -55.46
N THR A 68 28.62 -10.15 -55.39
CA THR A 68 28.20 -8.76 -55.73
C THR A 68 27.00 -8.07 -55.06
N GLY A 69 27.29 -6.97 -54.33
CA GLY A 69 26.77 -5.62 -54.61
C GLY A 69 25.36 -5.23 -54.12
N PRO A 70 25.15 -4.01 -53.55
CA PRO A 70 23.94 -3.70 -52.78
C PRO A 70 22.83 -3.09 -53.63
N THR A 71 21.61 -3.61 -53.49
CA THR A 71 20.39 -2.88 -53.85
C THR A 71 19.35 -3.09 -52.75
N SER A 72 19.08 -2.03 -51.98
CA SER A 72 17.88 -2.01 -51.14
C SER A 72 16.66 -1.82 -52.05
N PRO A 73 15.57 -2.56 -51.78
CA PRO A 73 14.33 -1.84 -51.60
C PRO A 73 13.52 -2.31 -50.39
N ARG A 74 12.79 -1.32 -49.88
CA ARG A 74 11.95 -1.25 -48.70
C ARG A 74 10.78 -2.24 -48.72
N THR A 75 10.72 -3.16 -47.76
CA THR A 75 9.49 -3.82 -47.29
C THR A 75 9.70 -4.36 -45.87
N ALA A 76 8.96 -3.85 -44.88
CA ALA A 76 8.64 -4.65 -43.70
C ALA A 76 7.30 -5.33 -44.03
N PRO A 77 7.23 -6.67 -44.01
CA PRO A 77 6.54 -7.30 -42.88
C PRO A 77 7.10 -8.70 -42.54
N GLY A 78 7.12 -9.02 -41.25
CA GLY A 78 7.38 -10.37 -40.77
C GLY A 78 8.31 -10.39 -39.58
N ALA A 79 7.75 -10.32 -38.37
CA ALA A 79 8.46 -10.91 -37.24
C ALA A 79 8.61 -12.40 -37.56
N PRO A 80 9.82 -12.97 -37.61
CA PRO A 80 10.00 -14.38 -37.92
C PRO A 80 9.32 -15.23 -36.84
N ALA A 81 8.69 -16.32 -37.25
CA ALA A 81 8.19 -17.35 -36.35
C ALA A 81 9.31 -17.82 -35.40
N PRO A 82 9.02 -18.07 -34.11
CA PRO A 82 10.04 -18.48 -33.16
C PRO A 82 10.66 -19.81 -33.60
N GLN A 83 11.94 -19.77 -33.95
CA GLN A 83 12.71 -20.95 -34.34
C GLN A 83 12.86 -21.87 -33.11
N PRO A 84 12.50 -23.16 -33.21
CA PRO A 84 12.73 -24.10 -32.12
C PRO A 84 14.23 -24.41 -32.05
N GLY A 85 14.91 -24.00 -30.98
CA GLY A 85 16.29 -24.43 -30.70
C GLY A 85 17.28 -23.37 -30.21
N ALA A 86 16.89 -22.11 -30.00
CA ALA A 86 17.80 -21.11 -29.44
C ALA A 86 17.61 -20.96 -27.92
N THR A 87 18.13 -21.91 -27.16
CA THR A 87 18.24 -21.87 -25.69
C THR A 87 19.35 -20.90 -25.25
N GLY A 88 19.13 -19.60 -25.50
CA GLY A 88 20.02 -18.54 -25.05
C GLY A 88 19.61 -17.22 -25.68
N ALA A 89 18.90 -16.38 -24.92
CA ALA A 89 18.61 -15.02 -25.35
C ALA A 89 19.95 -14.29 -25.59
N ARG A 90 20.32 -14.05 -26.86
CA ARG A 90 21.49 -13.23 -27.19
C ARG A 90 21.24 -11.82 -26.71
N VAL A 91 22.05 -11.37 -25.75
CA VAL A 91 22.12 -9.97 -25.37
C VAL A 91 22.55 -9.17 -26.60
N PRO A 92 21.81 -8.13 -27.04
CA PRO A 92 22.20 -7.29 -28.16
C PRO A 92 23.60 -6.70 -27.95
N SER A 93 24.32 -6.44 -29.04
CA SER A 93 25.67 -5.84 -28.98
C SER A 93 25.70 -4.46 -28.31
N ARG A 94 24.55 -3.78 -28.20
CA ARG A 94 24.36 -2.52 -27.46
C ARG A 94 23.15 -2.61 -26.53
N TRP A 95 23.26 -3.38 -25.45
CA TRP A 95 22.16 -3.57 -24.47
C TRP A 95 21.79 -2.31 -23.67
N TRP A 96 22.52 -1.20 -23.84
CA TRP A 96 22.22 0.11 -23.25
C TRP A 96 21.44 1.03 -24.21
N ASP A 97 21.21 0.61 -25.45
CA ASP A 97 20.39 1.39 -26.38
C ASP A 97 18.93 1.36 -25.90
N LEU A 98 18.32 2.54 -25.84
CA LEU A 98 16.96 2.72 -25.35
C LEU A 98 15.96 2.49 -26.49
N ASP A 99 15.13 1.46 -26.38
CA ASP A 99 13.94 1.26 -27.22
C ASP A 99 12.70 1.81 -26.47
N VAL A 100 12.24 2.99 -26.87
CA VAL A 100 11.05 3.62 -26.28
C VAL A 100 9.80 3.16 -27.04
N ARG A 101 9.03 2.27 -26.42
CA ARG A 101 7.76 1.77 -26.98
C ARG A 101 6.57 2.68 -26.67
N ASP A 102 6.60 3.32 -25.50
CA ASP A 102 5.50 4.13 -24.97
C ASP A 102 6.01 5.34 -24.17
N PHE A 103 5.23 6.42 -24.12
CA PHE A 103 5.53 7.62 -23.34
C PHE A 103 5.08 7.51 -21.87
N GLY A 104 5.67 6.58 -21.15
CA GLY A 104 5.44 6.37 -19.72
C GLY A 104 6.08 7.45 -18.83
N ARG A 105 5.56 7.61 -17.60
CA ARG A 105 6.20 8.42 -16.54
C ARG A 105 7.19 7.56 -15.74
N ARG A 106 8.20 8.19 -15.13
CA ARG A 106 9.08 7.52 -14.17
C ARG A 106 8.46 7.52 -12.76
N VAL A 107 7.73 6.47 -12.43
CA VAL A 107 7.03 6.28 -11.14
C VAL A 107 7.46 5.02 -10.39
N ILE A 108 8.72 4.61 -10.56
CA ILE A 108 9.30 3.47 -9.85
C ILE A 108 9.60 3.82 -8.38
N GLY A 109 9.43 2.84 -7.49
CA GLY A 109 9.88 2.93 -6.10
C GLY A 109 11.40 2.89 -5.97
N ASN A 110 11.88 2.82 -4.74
CA ASN A 110 13.30 2.66 -4.44
C ASN A 110 13.51 1.73 -3.25
N ASP A 111 14.72 1.18 -3.13
CA ASP A 111 15.09 0.20 -2.11
C ASP A 111 14.90 0.72 -0.68
N LEU A 112 15.03 2.03 -0.45
CA LEU A 112 14.79 2.61 0.87
C LEU A 112 13.32 2.47 1.28
N THR A 113 12.39 2.86 0.39
CA THR A 113 10.95 2.69 0.63
C THR A 113 10.54 1.23 0.71
N ALA A 114 11.15 0.37 -0.11
CA ALA A 114 10.90 -1.06 -0.10
C ALA A 114 11.34 -1.69 1.23
N ALA A 115 12.53 -1.34 1.74
CA ALA A 115 13.05 -1.84 3.00
C ALA A 115 12.16 -1.45 4.20
N ILE A 116 11.67 -0.20 4.24
CA ILE A 116 10.70 0.25 5.25
C ILE A 116 9.40 -0.57 5.12
N GLY A 117 8.88 -0.71 3.89
CA GLY A 117 7.68 -1.47 3.59
C GLY A 117 7.78 -2.94 4.01
N SER A 118 8.92 -3.60 3.79
CA SER A 118 9.14 -4.98 4.20
C SER A 118 9.07 -5.17 5.72
N VAL A 119 9.57 -4.21 6.50
CA VAL A 119 9.45 -4.23 7.97
C VAL A 119 8.01 -3.97 8.40
N GLN A 120 7.32 -3.01 7.77
CA GLN A 120 5.91 -2.70 8.07
C GLN A 120 5.01 -3.90 7.78
N LEU A 121 5.22 -4.59 6.65
CA LEU A 121 4.43 -5.75 6.25
C LEU A 121 4.55 -6.90 7.25
N ARG A 122 5.75 -7.16 7.79
CA ARG A 122 5.95 -8.16 8.86
C ARG A 122 5.24 -7.81 10.18
N ARG A 123 4.91 -6.53 10.40
CA ARG A 123 4.22 -6.05 11.60
C ARG A 123 2.73 -5.82 11.37
N LEU A 124 2.24 -6.04 10.15
CA LEU A 124 0.91 -5.60 9.72
C LEU A 124 -0.21 -6.25 10.57
N GLU A 125 -0.11 -7.55 10.85
CA GLU A 125 -1.09 -8.26 11.68
C GLU A 125 -1.21 -7.61 13.06
N ALA A 126 -0.10 -7.49 13.79
CA ALA A 126 -0.09 -6.81 15.10
C ALA A 126 -0.59 -5.35 15.06
N ILE A 127 -0.34 -4.63 13.96
CA ILE A 127 -0.86 -3.27 13.76
C ILE A 127 -2.38 -3.27 13.60
N VAL A 128 -2.92 -4.20 12.81
CA VAL A 128 -4.36 -4.33 12.57
C VAL A 128 -5.07 -4.83 13.84
N ASP A 129 -4.50 -5.81 14.54
CA ASP A 129 -5.04 -6.33 15.80
C ASP A 129 -5.16 -5.22 16.85
N ARG A 130 -4.09 -4.43 17.04
CA ARG A 130 -4.13 -3.30 17.99
C ARG A 130 -5.18 -2.26 17.61
N ARG A 131 -5.40 -2.00 16.32
CA ARG A 131 -6.46 -1.09 15.89
C ARG A 131 -7.85 -1.69 16.13
N GLY A 132 -8.01 -2.99 15.99
CA GLY A 132 -9.22 -3.71 16.35
C GLY A 132 -9.54 -3.58 17.84
N GLU A 133 -8.55 -3.73 18.72
CA GLU A 133 -8.70 -3.50 20.17
C GLU A 133 -9.17 -2.08 20.49
N VAL A 134 -8.56 -1.07 19.86
CA VAL A 134 -8.95 0.34 20.04
C VAL A 134 -10.39 0.58 19.56
N ALA A 135 -10.76 0.05 18.39
CA ALA A 135 -12.12 0.17 17.88
C ALA A 135 -13.14 -0.49 18.82
N ALA A 136 -12.86 -1.70 19.30
CA ALA A 136 -13.71 -2.39 20.27
C ALA A 136 -13.81 -1.65 21.61
N ALA A 137 -12.73 -0.99 22.05
CA ALA A 137 -12.76 -0.14 23.24
C ALA A 137 -13.67 1.08 23.04
N TYR A 138 -13.61 1.75 21.89
CA TYR A 138 -14.58 2.81 21.57
C TYR A 138 -16.01 2.28 21.51
N ASP A 139 -16.25 1.10 20.92
CA ASP A 139 -17.60 0.52 20.89
C ASP A 139 -18.16 0.33 22.30
N ARG A 140 -17.37 -0.22 23.22
CA ARG A 140 -17.77 -0.37 24.63
C ARG A 140 -17.99 0.97 25.33
N LEU A 141 -17.07 1.91 25.16
CA LEU A 141 -17.10 3.19 25.87
C LEU A 141 -18.19 4.13 25.32
N LEU A 142 -18.51 4.07 24.03
CA LEU A 142 -19.40 5.03 23.39
C LEU A 142 -20.79 4.47 23.12
N SER A 143 -21.01 3.14 23.17
CA SER A 143 -22.34 2.56 22.95
C SER A 143 -23.46 3.07 23.87
N PRO A 144 -23.20 3.46 25.15
CA PRO A 144 -24.26 4.02 26.01
C PRO A 144 -24.63 5.47 25.68
N LEU A 145 -23.84 6.16 24.84
CA LEU A 145 -23.99 7.59 24.60
C LEU A 145 -25.13 7.88 23.62
N ALA A 146 -26.17 8.55 24.10
CA ALA A 146 -27.30 8.98 23.28
C ALA A 146 -26.88 10.04 22.24
N GLY A 147 -27.54 10.05 21.08
CA GLY A 147 -27.29 11.03 20.02
C GLY A 147 -26.05 10.74 19.17
N VAL A 148 -25.36 9.62 19.40
CA VAL A 148 -24.21 9.18 18.63
C VAL A 148 -24.51 7.85 17.95
N ARG A 149 -24.20 7.74 16.67
CA ARG A 149 -24.20 6.46 15.95
C ARG A 149 -22.78 6.02 15.67
N LEU A 150 -22.43 4.84 16.17
CA LEU A 150 -21.13 4.20 15.98
C LEU A 150 -21.02 3.50 14.63
N PRO A 151 -19.82 3.05 14.21
CA PRO A 151 -19.68 2.12 13.09
C PRO A 151 -20.59 0.90 13.27
N PRO A 152 -21.28 0.43 12.22
CA PRO A 152 -22.07 -0.77 12.31
C PRO A 152 -21.16 -2.00 12.44
N PRO A 153 -21.67 -3.12 12.95
CA PRO A 153 -21.00 -4.41 12.85
C PRO A 153 -20.63 -4.70 11.39
N LEU A 154 -19.48 -5.35 11.18
CA LEU A 154 -19.09 -5.80 9.85
C LEU A 154 -20.09 -6.86 9.34
N PRO A 155 -20.40 -6.88 8.03
CA PRO A 155 -21.15 -7.97 7.43
C PRO A 155 -20.42 -9.31 7.63
N PRO A 156 -21.14 -10.45 7.56
CA PRO A 156 -20.50 -11.77 7.50
C PRO A 156 -19.43 -11.81 6.40
N ASP A 157 -18.35 -12.55 6.65
CA ASP A 157 -17.22 -12.75 5.73
C ASP A 157 -16.36 -11.52 5.41
N HIS A 158 -16.53 -10.42 6.13
CA HIS A 158 -15.70 -9.22 5.97
C HIS A 158 -14.70 -9.07 7.11
N THR A 159 -13.48 -8.66 6.75
CA THR A 159 -12.47 -8.18 7.69
C THR A 159 -12.15 -6.73 7.39
N THR A 160 -11.65 -6.00 8.38
CA THR A 160 -11.28 -4.59 8.24
C THR A 160 -9.86 -4.36 8.72
N SER A 161 -9.17 -3.43 8.08
CA SER A 161 -7.86 -2.95 8.55
C SER A 161 -7.98 -1.91 9.68
N TYR A 162 -9.21 -1.58 10.09
CA TYR A 162 -9.52 -0.56 11.09
C TYR A 162 -8.80 0.75 10.78
N TYR A 163 -8.99 1.26 9.56
CA TYR A 163 -8.33 2.51 9.14
C TYR A 163 -8.99 3.76 9.72
N PHE A 164 -10.32 3.73 9.89
CA PHE A 164 -11.08 4.82 10.48
C PHE A 164 -12.05 4.30 11.55
N TYR A 165 -12.20 5.06 12.63
CA TYR A 165 -13.31 4.94 13.56
C TYR A 165 -14.21 6.17 13.38
N TRP A 166 -15.33 6.00 12.68
CA TRP A 166 -16.23 7.10 12.38
C TRP A 166 -17.46 7.08 13.28
N VAL A 167 -17.82 8.23 13.81
CA VAL A 167 -19.07 8.43 14.54
C VAL A 167 -19.95 9.38 13.74
N ARG A 168 -21.27 9.18 13.81
CA ARG A 168 -22.24 10.12 13.26
C ARG A 168 -22.95 10.86 14.40
N LEU A 169 -23.00 12.17 14.26
CA LEU A 169 -23.62 13.12 15.20
C LEU A 169 -24.77 13.86 14.50
N ASP A 170 -25.56 14.59 15.28
CA ASP A 170 -26.42 15.64 14.73
C ASP A 170 -25.53 16.70 14.01
N PRO A 171 -25.80 17.03 12.74
CA PRO A 171 -25.03 18.04 12.00
C PRO A 171 -24.89 19.39 12.73
N ARG A 172 -25.87 19.76 13.57
CA ARG A 172 -25.87 21.02 14.32
C ARG A 172 -24.77 21.07 15.40
N ILE A 173 -24.27 19.92 15.85
CA ILE A 173 -23.26 19.84 16.91
C ILE A 173 -21.91 19.32 16.43
N ARG A 174 -21.85 18.63 15.27
CA ARG A 174 -20.65 17.91 14.80
C ARG A 174 -19.39 18.77 14.80
N ASP A 175 -19.45 19.95 14.18
CA ASP A 175 -18.30 20.86 14.08
C ASP A 175 -17.91 21.45 15.43
N ALA A 176 -18.89 21.73 16.30
CA ALA A 176 -18.65 22.26 17.62
C ALA A 176 -18.00 21.21 18.55
N VAL A 177 -18.41 19.94 18.43
CA VAL A 177 -17.76 18.81 19.12
C VAL A 177 -16.32 18.65 18.65
N ALA A 178 -16.06 18.74 17.33
CA ALA A 178 -14.71 18.68 16.79
C ALA A 178 -13.82 19.82 17.33
N SER A 179 -14.38 21.04 17.43
CA SER A 179 -13.69 22.20 18.01
C SER A 179 -13.37 22.02 19.50
N ASP A 180 -14.31 21.49 20.29
CA ASP A 180 -14.06 21.21 21.71
C ASP A 180 -12.93 20.21 21.89
N LEU A 181 -12.97 19.11 21.13
CA LEU A 181 -11.94 18.07 21.19
C LEU A 181 -10.57 18.63 20.84
N LEU A 182 -10.47 19.45 19.80
CA LEU A 182 -9.22 20.11 19.44
C LEU A 182 -8.71 20.99 20.58
N GLY A 183 -9.59 21.77 21.23
CA GLY A 183 -9.26 22.58 22.40
C GLY A 183 -8.79 21.78 23.61
N ARG A 184 -9.11 20.48 23.67
CA ARG A 184 -8.70 19.53 24.71
C ARG A 184 -7.54 18.62 24.28
N GLY A 185 -6.89 18.92 23.16
CA GLY A 185 -5.74 18.16 22.67
C GLY A 185 -6.10 16.87 21.91
N VAL A 186 -7.37 16.66 21.60
CA VAL A 186 -7.85 15.49 20.83
C VAL A 186 -8.11 15.90 19.38
N TYR A 187 -7.22 15.47 18.49
CA TYR A 187 -7.40 15.74 17.06
C TYR A 187 -8.52 14.88 16.46
N THR A 188 -9.41 15.50 15.70
CA THR A 188 -10.42 14.80 14.89
C THR A 188 -10.43 15.37 13.48
N THR A 189 -10.98 14.61 12.54
CA THR A 189 -11.08 15.06 11.14
C THR A 189 -12.30 14.44 10.48
N PHE A 190 -12.63 14.92 9.28
CA PHE A 190 -13.55 14.26 8.38
C PHE A 190 -12.81 13.76 7.14
N ARG A 191 -13.18 12.57 6.64
CA ARG A 191 -12.80 12.06 5.32
C ARG A 191 -14.01 11.39 4.67
N TYR A 192 -14.25 11.57 3.38
CA TYR A 192 -13.61 12.50 2.45
C TYR A 192 -14.58 13.62 2.10
N PRO A 193 -14.09 14.86 1.83
CA PRO A 193 -14.92 15.90 1.25
C PRO A 193 -15.68 15.38 0.02
N PRO A 194 -16.98 15.68 -0.11
CA PRO A 194 -17.76 15.27 -1.27
C PRO A 194 -17.18 15.88 -2.54
N LEU A 195 -16.63 15.06 -3.44
CA LEU A 195 -15.95 15.53 -4.65
C LEU A 195 -16.89 16.31 -5.59
N HIS A 196 -18.19 16.01 -5.57
CA HIS A 196 -19.20 16.75 -6.34
C HIS A 196 -19.39 18.20 -5.85
N ARG A 197 -18.94 18.54 -4.64
CA ARG A 197 -18.89 19.93 -4.14
C ARG A 197 -17.54 20.60 -4.38
N VAL A 198 -16.52 19.88 -4.88
CA VAL A 198 -15.20 20.45 -5.14
C VAL A 198 -15.19 21.07 -6.56
N PRO A 199 -14.93 22.39 -6.71
CA PRO A 199 -15.10 23.09 -7.99
C PRO A 199 -14.30 22.50 -9.16
N ALA A 200 -13.12 21.94 -8.88
CA ALA A 200 -12.24 21.35 -9.90
C ALA A 200 -12.87 20.18 -10.67
N TYR A 201 -13.89 19.51 -10.11
CA TYR A 201 -14.59 18.41 -10.80
C TYR A 201 -15.81 18.87 -11.60
N GLY A 202 -16.22 20.15 -11.50
CA GLY A 202 -17.28 20.71 -12.34
C GLY A 202 -18.60 19.94 -12.34
N HIS A 203 -19.04 19.42 -11.18
CA HIS A 203 -20.28 18.64 -11.12
C HIS A 203 -21.50 19.54 -11.34
N HIS A 204 -22.30 19.20 -12.35
CA HIS A 204 -23.56 19.88 -12.69
C HIS A 204 -24.78 18.95 -12.60
N GLY A 205 -24.59 17.73 -12.08
CA GLY A 205 -25.67 16.75 -11.91
C GLY A 205 -26.57 17.03 -10.70
N PRO A 206 -27.55 16.16 -10.42
CA PRO A 206 -28.44 16.31 -9.27
C PRO A 206 -27.68 16.27 -7.93
N PRO A 207 -28.29 16.75 -6.83
CA PRO A 207 -27.73 16.63 -5.49
C PRO A 207 -27.46 15.17 -5.11
N LEU A 208 -26.47 14.95 -4.23
CA LEU A 208 -26.14 13.62 -3.72
C LEU A 208 -26.48 13.57 -2.21
N PRO A 209 -27.77 13.47 -1.84
CA PRO A 209 -28.23 13.74 -0.48
C PRO A 209 -27.61 12.84 0.59
N HIS A 210 -27.33 11.58 0.26
CA HIS A 210 -26.69 10.65 1.21
C HIS A 210 -25.21 10.98 1.44
N THR A 211 -24.49 11.37 0.39
CA THR A 211 -23.10 11.83 0.49
C THR A 211 -23.02 13.11 1.32
N GLU A 212 -23.95 14.03 1.08
CA GLU A 212 -24.04 15.31 1.79
C GLU A 212 -24.38 15.12 3.26
N SER A 213 -25.39 14.29 3.56
CA SER A 213 -25.73 13.89 4.92
C SER A 213 -24.56 13.22 5.66
N ALA A 214 -23.80 12.36 4.97
CA ALA A 214 -22.62 11.75 5.56
C ALA A 214 -21.53 12.79 5.86
N ALA A 215 -21.30 13.75 4.96
CA ALA A 215 -20.29 14.78 5.13
C ALA A 215 -20.59 15.74 6.30
N GLU A 216 -21.86 16.05 6.51
CA GLU A 216 -22.34 16.95 7.55
C GLU A 216 -22.36 16.28 8.94
N ALA A 217 -22.62 14.97 8.99
CA ALA A 217 -22.81 14.25 10.26
C ALA A 217 -21.57 13.48 10.77
N THR A 218 -20.59 13.18 9.92
CA THR A 218 -19.52 12.21 10.27
C THR A 218 -18.30 12.88 10.90
N LEU A 219 -17.81 12.35 12.02
CA LEU A 219 -16.53 12.75 12.63
C LEU A 219 -15.65 11.52 12.80
N LEU A 220 -14.36 11.63 12.49
CA LEU A 220 -13.37 10.55 12.68
C LEU A 220 -12.62 10.80 13.98
N LEU A 221 -12.71 9.82 14.88
CA LEU A 221 -11.93 9.79 16.12
C LEU A 221 -10.52 9.23 15.85
N PRO A 222 -9.51 9.57 16.68
CA PRO A 222 -8.20 8.97 16.61
C PRO A 222 -8.25 7.44 16.61
N LEU A 223 -7.68 6.82 15.57
CA LEU A 223 -7.54 5.37 15.46
C LEU A 223 -6.19 5.05 14.82
N HIS A 224 -5.23 4.63 15.63
CA HIS A 224 -3.95 4.10 15.19
C HIS A 224 -3.32 3.23 16.29
N GLN A 225 -2.39 2.36 15.91
CA GLN A 225 -1.72 1.41 16.79
C GLN A 225 -0.83 2.04 17.88
N GLY A 226 -0.68 3.37 17.87
CA GLY A 226 0.13 4.12 18.83
C GLY A 226 -0.67 4.67 20.00
N LEU A 227 -2.00 4.50 20.02
CA LEU A 227 -2.84 4.91 21.13
C LEU A 227 -2.71 3.91 22.28
N SER A 228 -2.37 4.40 23.47
CA SER A 228 -2.48 3.62 24.70
C SER A 228 -3.95 3.49 25.12
N ASP A 229 -4.26 2.52 25.99
CA ASP A 229 -5.63 2.38 26.51
C ASP A 229 -6.07 3.62 27.31
N ALA A 230 -5.12 4.31 27.94
CA ALA A 230 -5.37 5.59 28.61
C ALA A 230 -5.73 6.69 27.60
N ASP A 231 -5.04 6.77 26.45
CA ASP A 231 -5.39 7.73 25.39
C ASP A 231 -6.80 7.46 24.85
N VAL A 232 -7.15 6.20 24.61
CA VAL A 232 -8.49 5.81 24.14
C VAL A 232 -9.56 6.20 25.16
N ALA A 233 -9.31 5.97 26.46
CA ALA A 233 -10.21 6.36 27.53
C ALA A 233 -10.37 7.89 27.60
N THR A 234 -9.29 8.65 27.48
CA THR A 234 -9.32 10.13 27.42
C THR A 234 -10.13 10.61 26.22
N VAL A 235 -9.85 10.11 25.01
CA VAL A 235 -10.61 10.49 23.81
C VAL A 235 -12.10 10.21 23.99
N ALA A 236 -12.46 9.02 24.50
CA ALA A 236 -13.85 8.65 24.71
C ALA A 236 -14.54 9.52 25.77
N ALA A 237 -13.84 9.84 26.88
CA ALA A 237 -14.36 10.69 27.94
C ALA A 237 -14.59 12.13 27.45
N GLU A 238 -13.62 12.71 26.74
CA GLU A 238 -13.73 14.07 26.21
C GLU A 238 -14.80 14.19 25.12
N PHE A 239 -14.90 13.18 24.26
CA PHE A 239 -15.95 13.10 23.24
C PHE A 239 -17.33 13.02 23.89
N ARG A 240 -17.49 12.15 24.90
CA ARG A 240 -18.75 12.02 25.65
C ARG A 240 -19.15 13.35 26.30
N ALA A 241 -18.22 13.96 27.04
CA ALA A 241 -18.48 15.22 27.73
C ALA A 241 -18.90 16.35 26.76
N SER A 242 -18.26 16.43 25.58
CA SER A 242 -18.63 17.41 24.57
C SER A 242 -20.01 17.14 23.95
N VAL A 243 -20.34 15.88 23.64
CA VAL A 243 -21.65 15.50 23.11
C VAL A 243 -22.77 15.77 24.12
N GLU A 244 -22.59 15.38 25.38
CA GLU A 244 -23.56 15.59 26.45
C GLU A 244 -23.82 17.08 26.71
N ALA A 245 -22.77 17.90 26.72
CA ALA A 245 -22.90 19.35 26.87
C ALA A 245 -23.70 20.04 25.74
N ARG A 246 -23.84 19.37 24.59
CA ARG A 246 -24.45 19.92 23.37
C ARG A 246 -25.76 19.22 22.99
N THR A 247 -26.09 18.12 23.64
CA THR A 247 -27.36 17.42 23.44
C THR A 247 -28.39 18.04 24.37
N PRO A 248 -29.46 18.68 23.86
CA PRO A 248 -30.49 19.27 24.71
C PRO A 248 -31.07 18.20 25.63
N ALA A 249 -31.19 18.51 26.93
CA ALA A 249 -31.85 17.64 27.89
C ALA A 249 -33.26 17.31 27.37
N ARG A 250 -33.60 16.02 27.29
CA ARG A 250 -34.97 15.58 26.99
C ARG A 250 -35.90 16.28 27.99
N PRO A 251 -36.95 17.01 27.55
CA PRO A 251 -37.90 17.57 28.50
C PRO A 251 -38.53 16.41 29.28
N THR A 252 -38.20 16.34 30.57
CA THR A 252 -38.87 15.48 31.55
C THR A 252 -40.25 16.06 31.81
N GLY A 253 -41.24 15.63 31.04
CA GLY A 253 -42.63 15.97 31.30
C GLY A 253 -43.45 16.14 30.03
N LEU A 254 -44.04 15.04 29.55
CA LEU A 254 -45.35 15.11 28.90
C LEU A 254 -46.27 14.10 29.61
N PRO A 255 -47.51 14.49 29.94
CA PRO A 255 -48.46 13.61 30.62
C PRO A 255 -48.80 12.42 29.72
N LYS A 256 -49.00 11.25 30.34
CA LYS A 256 -49.53 10.06 29.67
C LYS A 256 -50.91 10.42 29.11
N GLU A 257 -51.01 10.62 27.80
CA GLU A 257 -52.31 10.63 27.14
C GLU A 257 -52.91 9.23 27.26
N GLY A 258 -54.09 9.17 27.88
CA GLY A 258 -54.85 7.96 28.10
C GLY A 258 -55.29 7.33 26.79
N VAL A 259 -55.13 6.02 26.71
CA VAL A 259 -55.76 5.19 25.69
C VAL A 259 -57.27 5.17 25.95
N PRO A 260 -58.14 5.57 25.01
CA PRO A 260 -59.58 5.42 25.18
C PRO A 260 -59.99 3.95 25.05
N ALA A 261 -61.03 3.60 25.80
CA ALA A 261 -61.57 2.26 26.05
C ALA A 261 -62.10 1.53 24.80
#